data_AF-A0A5K1DZ84-F1
#
_entry.id   AF-A0A5K1DZ84-F1
#
_cell.length_a   1.000
_cell.length_b   1.000
_cell.length_c   1.000
_cell.angle_alpha   90.00
_cell.angle_beta   90.00
_cell.angle_gamma   90.00
#
_symmetry.space_group_name_H-M   'P 1'
#
loop_
_entity.id
_entity.type
_entity.pdbx_description
1 polymer ?
#
loop_
_entity_poly.entity_id
_entity_poly.type
_entity_poly.pdbx_seq_one_letter_code
_entity_poly.pdbx_strand_id
1 'polypeptide(L)'
;VSQKRMMRRQDSTKDMVVSYSLLDASKQPSFLYSFDMSGFKSSDGLLVSYKPRKERYAVYSGDLNFENVEDFVGLVLSGDVQFKKILREAELK
;
A
#
# COMPACT_ATOMS: atom_id res chain seq x y z
N VAL A 1 -3.06 15.93 -2.60
CA VAL A 1 -3.26 14.55 -2.11
C VAL A 1 -4.44 14.56 -1.15
N SER A 2 -5.47 13.72 -1.35
CA SER A 2 -6.59 13.61 -0.42
C SER A 2 -6.36 12.43 0.52
N GLN A 3 -6.30 12.69 1.82
CA GLN A 3 -6.05 11.68 2.86
C GLN A 3 -7.33 11.49 3.68
N LYS A 4 -7.88 10.27 3.71
CA LYS A 4 -9.04 9.93 4.52
C LYS A 4 -8.68 8.75 5.43
N ARG A 5 -8.95 8.88 6.73
CA ARG A 5 -8.60 7.88 7.75
C ARG A 5 -9.85 7.11 8.15
N MET A 6 -9.80 5.78 8.10
CA MET A 6 -10.87 4.91 8.60
C MET A 6 -10.39 4.26 9.91
N MET A 7 -11.13 4.48 11.00
CA MET A 7 -10.84 3.86 12.31
C MET A 7 -11.85 2.74 12.54
N ARG A 8 -11.39 1.49 12.63
CA ARG A 8 -12.21 0.35 13.04
C ARG A 8 -11.98 0.12 14.53
N ARG A 9 -12.98 0.40 15.38
CA ARG A 9 -12.90 0.07 16.81
C ARG A 9 -13.20 -1.43 16.97
N GLN A 10 -12.17 -2.22 17.22
CA GLN A 10 -12.29 -3.57 17.76
C GLN A 10 -11.43 -3.63 19.03
N ASP A 11 -12.10 -3.72 20.17
CA ASP A 11 -11.50 -3.84 21.49
C ASP A 11 -10.70 -5.16 21.56
N SER A 12 -9.36 -5.08 21.48
CA SER A 12 -8.35 -6.00 22.07
C SER A 12 -7.01 -6.12 21.30
N THR A 13 -6.82 -5.46 20.16
CA THR A 13 -5.50 -5.42 19.50
C THR A 13 -5.21 -4.00 19.03
N LYS A 14 -4.28 -3.32 19.74
CA LYS A 14 -3.54 -2.10 19.32
C LYS A 14 -4.09 -1.47 18.05
N ASP A 15 -4.94 -0.44 18.21
CA ASP A 15 -5.53 0.39 17.16
C ASP A 15 -4.76 0.33 15.83
N MET A 16 -5.17 -0.59 14.96
CA MET A 16 -4.50 -0.84 13.69
C MET A 16 -5.03 0.18 12.69
N VAL A 17 -4.61 1.44 12.85
CA VAL A 17 -5.02 2.55 11.99
C VAL A 17 -4.37 2.37 10.62
N VAL A 18 -5.18 2.03 9.63
CA VAL A 18 -4.76 1.99 8.22
C VAL A 18 -5.12 3.32 7.57
N SER A 19 -4.12 3.96 6.96
CA SER A 19 -4.33 5.15 6.13
C SER A 19 -4.25 4.72 4.67
N TYR A 20 -5.21 5.15 3.87
CA TYR A 20 -5.17 4.97 2.41
C TYR A 20 -4.96 6.31 1.72
N SER A 21 -4.34 6.27 0.54
CA SER A 21 -4.13 7.43 -0.30
C SER A 21 -4.10 6.97 -1.74
N LEU A 22 -4.78 7.71 -2.61
CA LEU A 22 -4.68 7.50 -4.05
C LEU A 22 -3.50 8.31 -4.57
N LEU A 23 -2.57 7.64 -5.24
CA LEU A 23 -1.38 8.25 -5.80
C LEU A 23 -1.45 8.19 -7.33
N ASP A 24 -1.21 9.33 -7.97
CA ASP A 24 -1.03 9.40 -9.41
C ASP A 24 0.43 9.03 -9.74
N ALA A 25 0.60 7.87 -10.38
CA ALA A 25 1.91 7.34 -10.75
C ALA A 25 2.72 8.30 -11.65
N SER A 26 2.05 9.11 -12.48
CA SER A 26 2.71 10.05 -13.38
C SER A 26 3.37 11.23 -12.67
N LYS A 27 2.86 11.59 -11.49
CA LYS A 27 3.30 12.77 -10.74
C LYS A 27 4.36 12.46 -9.70
N GLN A 28 4.55 11.18 -9.35
CA GLN A 28 5.37 10.77 -8.20
C GLN A 28 6.33 9.62 -8.57
N PRO A 29 7.22 9.81 -9.57
CA PRO A 29 8.14 8.77 -10.04
C PRO A 29 9.15 8.35 -8.97
N SER A 30 9.60 9.29 -8.12
CA SER A 30 10.54 9.02 -7.02
C SER A 30 9.96 8.05 -5.99
N PHE A 31 8.65 8.15 -5.70
CA PHE A 31 7.98 7.26 -4.78
C PHE A 31 7.93 5.83 -5.33
N LEU A 32 7.58 5.66 -6.61
CA LEU A 32 7.54 4.35 -7.28
C LEU A 32 8.94 3.69 -7.32
N TYR A 33 9.98 4.48 -7.54
CA TYR A 33 11.36 3.99 -7.54
C TYR A 33 11.77 3.39 -6.18
N SER A 34 11.29 3.96 -5.07
CA SER A 34 11.57 3.42 -3.72
C SER A 34 10.99 2.01 -3.50
N PHE A 35 9.96 1.62 -4.25
CA PHE A 35 9.33 0.31 -4.17
C PHE A 35 9.76 -0.66 -5.29
N ASP A 36 10.83 -0.35 -6.03
CA ASP A 36 11.24 -1.14 -7.20
C ASP A 36 10.12 -1.30 -8.26
N MET A 37 9.21 -0.33 -8.33
CA MET A 37 8.04 -0.36 -9.22
C MET A 37 8.35 0.19 -10.62
N SER A 38 9.61 0.19 -11.02
CA SER A 38 10.08 0.75 -12.30
C SER A 38 9.50 0.04 -13.53
N GLY A 39 9.02 -1.20 -13.38
CA GLY A 39 8.40 -2.00 -14.44
C GLY A 39 6.90 -1.79 -14.63
N PHE A 40 6.24 -1.02 -13.77
CA PHE A 40 4.79 -0.81 -13.86
C PHE A 40 4.44 0.38 -14.74
N LYS A 41 3.42 0.23 -15.60
CA LYS A 41 2.97 1.32 -16.46
C LYS A 41 2.00 2.21 -15.70
N SER A 42 1.99 3.50 -16.02
CA SER A 42 1.06 4.48 -15.42
C SER A 42 -0.43 4.17 -15.70
N SER A 43 -0.71 3.29 -16.67
CA SER A 43 -2.05 2.76 -16.96
C SER A 43 -2.51 1.68 -16.00
N ASP A 44 -1.60 1.09 -15.24
CA ASP A 44 -1.89 -0.08 -14.42
C ASP A 44 -2.40 0.38 -13.05
N GLY A 45 -3.58 -0.12 -12.66
CA GLY A 45 -4.09 0.07 -11.32
C GLY A 45 -3.37 -0.87 -10.36
N LEU A 46 -2.64 -0.30 -9.38
CA LEU A 46 -1.90 -1.08 -8.39
C LEU A 46 -2.38 -0.75 -6.99
N LEU A 47 -2.46 -1.77 -6.15
CA LEU A 47 -2.69 -1.60 -4.72
C LEU A 47 -1.41 -1.91 -3.95
N VAL A 48 -0.92 -0.93 -3.21
CA VAL A 48 0.32 -1.04 -2.45
C VAL A 48 0.00 -0.90 -0.96
N SER A 49 0.41 -1.90 -0.19
CA SER A 49 0.49 -1.75 1.26
C SER A 49 1.90 -1.34 1.64
N TYR A 50 2.04 -0.30 2.46
CA TYR A 50 3.32 0.17 2.95
C TYR A 50 3.31 0.21 4.48
N LYS A 51 4.37 -0.32 5.09
CA LYS A 51 4.62 -0.28 6.53
C LYS A 51 5.86 0.59 6.78
N PRO A 52 5.70 1.92 7.00
CA PRO A 52 6.82 2.85 7.12
C PRO A 52 7.81 2.45 8.22
N ARG A 53 7.30 2.11 9.41
CA ARG A 53 8.13 1.70 10.56
C ARG A 53 8.94 0.43 10.33
N LYS A 54 8.54 -0.40 9.36
CA LYS A 54 9.22 -1.66 9.04
C LYS A 54 9.92 -1.61 7.70
N GLU A 55 9.84 -0.48 6.97
CA GLU A 55 10.40 -0.32 5.63
C GLU A 55 10.01 -1.45 4.67
N ARG A 56 8.77 -1.94 4.80
CA ARG A 56 8.25 -3.09 4.06
C ARG A 56 7.02 -2.71 3.27
N TYR A 57 6.86 -3.34 2.13
CA TYR A 57 5.71 -3.14 1.26
C TYR A 57 5.21 -4.46 0.67
N ALA A 58 3.94 -4.51 0.28
CA ALA A 58 3.38 -5.57 -0.55
C ALA A 58 2.58 -4.95 -1.68
N VAL A 59 2.57 -5.62 -2.83
CA VAL A 59 1.95 -5.12 -4.06
C VAL A 59 0.95 -6.13 -4.55
N TYR A 60 -0.22 -5.64 -4.92
CA TYR A 60 -1.21 -6.38 -5.66
C TYR A 60 -1.37 -5.73 -7.05
N SER A 61 -1.14 -6.54 -8.07
CA SER A 61 -1.17 -6.15 -9.49
C SER A 61 -2.24 -6.91 -10.29
N GLY A 62 -3.20 -7.53 -9.61
CA GLY A 62 -4.34 -8.19 -10.25
C GLY A 62 -5.50 -7.22 -10.46
N ASP A 63 -6.65 -7.76 -10.88
CA ASP A 63 -7.85 -6.95 -11.12
C ASP A 63 -8.32 -6.29 -9.81
N LEU A 64 -8.46 -4.96 -9.85
CA LEU A 64 -8.88 -4.13 -8.73
C LEU A 64 -10.40 -4.19 -8.53
N ASN A 65 -10.86 -5.36 -8.11
CA ASN A 65 -12.26 -5.63 -7.78
C ASN A 65 -12.44 -5.42 -6.28
N PHE A 66 -13.64 -5.05 -5.84
CA PHE A 66 -13.91 -4.83 -4.41
C PHE A 66 -13.51 -6.04 -3.55
N GLU A 67 -13.88 -7.25 -4.00
CA GLU A 67 -13.54 -8.53 -3.34
C GLU A 67 -12.02 -8.76 -3.25
N ASN A 68 -11.30 -8.67 -4.38
CA ASN A 68 -9.85 -8.84 -4.42
C ASN A 68 -9.11 -7.81 -3.54
N VAL A 69 -9.64 -6.58 -3.47
CA VAL A 69 -9.09 -5.52 -2.63
C VAL A 69 -9.32 -5.83 -1.15
N GLU A 70 -10.53 -6.26 -0.76
CA GLU A 70 -10.83 -6.66 0.62
C GLU A 70 -9.97 -7.85 1.06
N ASP A 71 -9.83 -8.87 0.21
CA ASP A 71 -8.99 -10.03 0.47
C ASP A 71 -7.53 -9.61 0.66
N PHE A 72 -6.98 -8.78 -0.23
CA PHE A 72 -5.62 -8.29 -0.10
C PHE A 72 -5.42 -7.48 1.19
N VAL A 73 -6.36 -6.59 1.53
CA VAL A 73 -6.30 -5.83 2.79
C VAL A 73 -6.36 -6.79 3.98
N GLY A 74 -7.21 -7.82 3.93
CA GLY A 74 -7.29 -8.89 4.92
C GLY A 74 -5.95 -9.58 5.14
N LEU A 75 -5.27 -9.99 4.06
CA LEU A 75 -3.95 -10.63 4.09
C LEU A 75 -2.85 -9.70 4.64
N VAL A 76 -2.88 -8.41 4.28
CA VAL A 76 -1.94 -7.41 4.78
C VAL A 76 -2.08 -7.20 6.30
N LEU A 77 -3.32 -7.23 6.78
CA LEU A 77 -3.67 -7.06 8.18
C LEU A 77 -3.35 -8.32 9.00
N SER A 78 -3.67 -9.51 8.48
CA SER A 78 -3.30 -10.79 9.11
C SER A 78 -1.78 -11.01 9.10
N GLY A 79 -1.08 -10.38 8.15
CA GLY A 79 0.35 -10.53 7.95
C GLY A 79 0.74 -11.68 7.04
N ASP A 80 -0.24 -12.38 6.46
CA ASP A 80 -0.06 -13.50 5.53
C ASP A 80 0.12 -13.01 4.08
N VAL A 81 1.01 -12.03 3.89
CA VAL A 81 1.37 -11.50 2.58
C VAL A 81 2.88 -11.41 2.49
N GLN A 82 3.42 -11.67 1.30
CA GLN A 82 4.84 -11.56 1.05
C GLN A 82 5.27 -10.09 1.03
N PHE A 83 5.76 -9.60 2.17
CA PHE A 83 6.34 -8.28 2.28
C PHE A 83 7.75 -8.25 1.69
N LYS A 84 7.97 -7.32 0.75
CA LYS A 84 9.28 -6.95 0.23
C LYS A 84 9.84 -5.76 1.00
N LYS A 85 11.16 -5.62 1.03
CA LYS A 85 11.83 -4.47 1.65
C LYS A 85 11.93 -3.34 0.62
N ILE A 86 11.65 -2.10 1.01
CA ILE A 86 11.85 -0.94 0.14
C ILE A 86 13.33 -0.79 -0.22
N LEU A 87 13.62 -0.28 -1.41
CA LEU A 87 15.00 -0.03 -1.85
C LEU A 87 15.58 1.20 -1.15
N ARG A 88 14.73 2.22 -0.92
CA ARG A 88 15.06 3.51 -0.29
C ARG A 88 13.85 4.04 0.45
N GLU A 89 14.07 4.96 1.39
CA GLU A 89 12.99 5.64 2.09
C GLU A 89 12.04 6.31 1.08
N ALA A 90 10.74 6.03 1.20
CA ALA A 90 9.74 6.56 0.29
C ALA A 90 9.23 7.91 0.83
N GLU A 91 9.74 9.00 0.29
CA GLU A 91 9.22 10.34 0.55
C GLU A 91 8.00 10.65 -0.33
N LEU A 92 6.85 10.89 0.30
CA LEU A 92 5.68 11.49 -0.36
C LEU A 92 5.82 13.01 -0.26
N LYS A 93 6.19 13.68 -1.36
CA LYS A 93 6.23 15.15 -1.46
C LYS A 93 4.90 15.72 -1.96
#